data_AF-A0A2V7KQK4-F1
#
_entry.id   AF-A0A2V7KQK4-F1
#
_cell.length_a   1.000
_cell.length_b   1.000
_cell.length_c   1.000
_cell.angle_alpha   90.00
_cell.angle_beta   90.00
_cell.angle_gamma   90.00
#
_symmetry.space_group_name_H-M   'P 1'
#
loop_
_entity.id
_entity.type
_entity.pdbx_description
1 polymer ?
#
loop_
_entity_poly.entity_id
_entity_poly.type
_entity_poly.pdbx_seq_one_letter_code
_entity_poly.pdbx_strand_id
1 'polypeptide(L)' 'MSSRNVGWRDAGVRGFIGGVLLLNSAALQDRPLLALAVGFIGLIFIGTALFRTCPVYTLLHINSGT' A
#
# COMPACT_ATOMS: atom_id res chain seq x y z
N MET A 1 -21.20 0.58 -12.76
CA MET A 1 -20.53 -0.61 -12.17
C MET A 1 -19.16 -0.17 -11.65
N SER A 2 -18.99 -0.07 -10.33
CA SER A 2 -17.71 0.34 -9.73
C SER A 2 -16.81 -0.89 -9.61
N SER A 3 -15.92 -1.07 -10.60
CA SER A 3 -14.91 -2.14 -10.62
C SER A 3 -13.80 -1.83 -9.60
N ARG A 4 -14.05 -2.10 -8.32
CA ARG A 4 -13.02 -1.98 -7.28
C ARG A 4 -12.23 -3.29 -7.23
N ASN A 5 -11.03 -3.30 -7.81
CA ASN A 5 -10.12 -4.45 -7.84
C ASN A 5 -9.69 -4.95 -6.45
N VAL A 6 -9.91 -4.18 -5.38
CA VAL A 6 -9.49 -4.49 -4.02
C VAL A 6 -10.67 -4.26 -3.06
N GLY A 7 -11.04 -5.30 -2.33
CA GLY A 7 -12.08 -5.24 -1.31
C GLY A 7 -11.71 -4.30 -0.15
N TRP A 8 -12.70 -3.86 0.63
CA TRP A 8 -12.48 -2.98 1.79
C TRP A 8 -11.54 -3.59 2.84
N ARG A 9 -11.55 -4.93 2.99
CA ARG A 9 -10.64 -5.64 3.91
C ARG A 9 -9.19 -5.54 3.47
N ASP A 10 -8.89 -5.80 2.20
CA ASP A 10 -7.54 -5.71 1.65
C ASP A 10 -7.00 -4.28 1.65
N ALA A 11 -7.86 -3.30 1.38
CA ALA A 11 -7.52 -1.89 1.51
C ALA A 11 -7.15 -1.53 2.97
N GLY A 12 -7.92 -2.04 3.95
CA GLY A 12 -7.62 -1.85 5.37
C GLY A 12 -6.27 -2.44 5.78
N VAL A 13 -5.97 -3.67 5.38
CA VAL A 13 -4.69 -4.33 5.68
C VAL A 13 -3.52 -3.57 5.04
N ARG A 14 -3.66 -3.12 3.79
CA ARG A 14 -2.62 -2.34 3.10
C ARG A 14 -2.38 -0.97 3.74
N GLY A 15 -3.45 -0.29 4.15
CA GLY A 15 -3.35 0.97 4.89
C GLY A 15 -2.64 0.78 6.23
N PHE A 16 -2.98 -0.28 6.96
CA PHE A 16 -2.34 -0.61 8.25
C PHE A 16 -0.85 -0.92 8.08
N ILE A 17 -0.49 -1.82 7.16
CA ILE A 17 0.89 -2.18 6.86
C ILE A 17 1.69 -0.95 6.42
N GLY A 18 1.13 -0.13 5.52
CA GLY A 18 1.78 1.09 5.06
C GLY A 18 2.00 2.12 6.18
N GLY A 19 1.04 2.25 7.11
CA GLY A 19 1.19 3.09 8.31
C GLY A 19 2.31 2.61 9.24
N VAL A 20 2.39 1.29 9.50
CA VAL A 20 3.47 0.69 10.31
C VAL A 20 4.84 0.89 9.65
N LEU A 21 4.92 0.77 8.32
CA LEU A 21 6.13 1.04 7.55
C LEU A 21 6.57 2.50 7.65
N LEU A 22 5.64 3.47 7.58
CA LEU A 22 5.98 4.88 7.76
C LEU A 22 6.48 5.18 9.17
N LEU A 23 5.86 4.60 10.20
CA LEU A 23 6.34 4.74 11.59
C LEU A 23 7.75 4.16 11.76
N ASN A 24 8.01 2.99 11.17
CA ASN A 24 9.35 2.40 11.18
C ASN A 24 10.36 3.26 10.40
N SER A 25 9.97 3.79 9.23
CA SER A 25 10.80 4.72 8.45
C SER A 25 11.21 5.94 9.29
N ALA A 26 10.28 6.50 10.06
CA ALA A 26 10.56 7.63 10.95
C ALA A 26 11.53 7.28 12.09
N ALA A 27 11.57 6.02 12.53
CA ALA A 27 12.52 5.53 13.54
C ALA A 27 13.93 5.25 12.97
N LEU A 28 14.09 5.09 11.65
CA LEU A 28 15.36 4.78 10.98
C LEU A 28 16.19 6.04 10.66
N GLN A 29 16.31 6.98 11.60
CA GLN A 29 17.03 8.24 11.38
C GLN A 29 18.53 8.04 11.09
N ASP A 30 19.14 6.99 11.64
CA ASP A 30 20.57 6.70 11.47
C ASP A 30 20.93 6.18 10.06
N ARG A 31 19.95 5.76 9.25
CA ARG A 31 20.18 5.18 7.92
C ARG A 31 19.22 5.78 6.89
N PRO A 32 19.53 6.98 6.36
CA PRO A 32 18.59 7.76 5.56
C PRO A 32 18.16 7.06 4.26
N LEU A 33 19.06 6.31 3.60
CA LEU A 33 18.70 5.52 2.42
C LEU A 33 17.66 4.44 2.73
N LEU A 34 17.82 3.74 3.86
CA LEU A 34 16.89 2.70 4.29
C LEU A 34 15.56 3.31 4.74
N ALA A 35 15.59 4.41 5.50
CA ALA A 35 14.39 5.15 5.87
C ALA A 35 13.58 5.56 4.63
N LEU A 36 14.24 6.06 3.59
CA LEU A 36 13.59 6.47 2.35
C LEU A 36 12.99 5.28 1.59
N ALA A 37 13.72 4.16 1.48
CA ALA A 37 13.20 2.95 0.86
C ALA A 37 11.95 2.39 1.59
N VAL A 38 12.04 2.29 2.92
CA VAL A 38 10.94 1.80 3.78
C VAL A 38 9.74 2.75 3.70
N GLY A 39 9.97 4.06 3.74
CA GLY A 39 8.91 5.07 3.63
C GLY A 39 8.23 5.07 2.26
N PHE A 40 9.00 4.89 1.19
CA PHE A 40 8.48 4.78 -0.17
C PHE A 40 7.59 3.54 -0.34
N ILE A 41 8.01 2.39 0.20
CA ILE A 41 7.17 1.18 0.23
C ILE A 41 5.89 1.43 1.02
N GLY A 42 5.98 2.08 2.19
CA GLY A 42 4.81 2.44 2.99
C GLY A 42 3.81 3.32 2.22
N LEU A 43 4.30 4.32 1.49
CA LEU A 43 3.49 5.19 0.63
C LEU A 43 2.80 4.41 -0.50
N ILE A 44 3.48 3.46 -1.14
CA ILE A 44 2.88 2.60 -2.17
C ILE A 44 1.72 1.81 -1.57
N PHE A 45 1.90 1.20 -0.40
CA PHE A 45 0.85 0.44 0.27
C PHE A 45 -0.36 1.31 0.61
N ILE A 46 -0.13 2.51 1.17
CA ILE A 46 -1.20 3.47 1.47
C ILE A 46 -1.91 3.92 0.19
N GLY A 47 -1.16 4.21 -0.89
CA GLY A 47 -1.73 4.56 -2.19
C GLY A 47 -2.66 3.45 -2.71
N THR A 48 -2.20 2.20 -2.69
CA THR A 48 -3.04 1.06 -3.13
C THR A 48 -4.27 0.86 -2.25
N ALA A 49 -4.22 1.21 -0.96
CA ALA A 49 -5.37 1.22 -0.07
C ALA A 49 -6.36 2.36 -0.40
N LEU A 50 -5.85 3.57 -0.65
CA LEU A 50 -6.66 4.76 -0.92
C LEU A 50 -7.44 4.62 -2.22
N PHE A 51 -6.74 4.24 -3.30
CA PHE A 51 -7.32 4.11 -4.63
C PHE A 51 -8.03 2.77 -4.84
N ARG A 52 -7.82 1.80 -3.95
CA ARG A 52 -8.32 0.41 -4.08
C ARG A 52 -8.01 -0.22 -5.41
N THR A 53 -6.90 0.22 -5.98
CA THR A 53 -6.32 -0.26 -7.22
C THR A 53 -4.95 -0.79 -6.84
N CYS A 54 -4.80 -2.10 -6.88
CA CYS A 54 -3.50 -2.70 -6.73
C CYS A 54 -2.90 -2.85 -8.13
N PRO A 55 -1.76 -2.20 -8.45
CA PRO A 55 -1.19 -2.22 -9.80
C PRO A 55 -0.89 -3.65 -10.26
N VAL A 56 -0.52 -4.56 -9.35
CA VAL A 56 -0.37 -5.99 -9.63
C VAL A 56 -1.69 -6.63 -10.11
N TYR A 57 -2.82 -6.31 -9.49
CA TYR A 57 -4.13 -6.85 -9.91
C TYR A 57 -4.57 -6.26 -11.24
N THR A 58 -4.24 -4.99 -11.50
CA THR A 58 -4.45 -4.36 -12.81
C THR A 58 -3.58 -5.02 -13.88
N LEU A 59 -2.31 -5.31 -13.60
CA LEU A 59 -1.39 -5.97 -14.52
C LEU A 59 -1.77 -7.44 -14.77
N LEU A 60 -2.21 -8.16 -13.74
CA LEU A 60 -2.68 -9.55 -13.87
C LEU A 60 -4.15 -9.63 -14.31
N HIS A 61 -4.81 -8.50 -14.58
CA HIS A 61 -6.23 -8.45 -14.95
C HIS A 61 -7.18 -9.15 -13.97
N ILE A 62 -6.80 -9.24 -12.68
CA ILE A 62 -7.60 -9.85 -11.62
C ILE A 62 -8.65 -8.83 -11.18
N ASN A 63 -9.90 -9.07 -11.59
CA ASN A 63 -11.04 -8.26 -11.21
C ASN A 63 -11.72 -8.85 -9.98
N SER A 64 -11.43 -8.29 -8.80
CA SER A 64 -12.11 -8.66 -7.55
C SER A 64 -13.49 -8.01 -7.51
N GLY A 65 -14.39 -8.45 -8.39
CA GLY A 65 -15.79 -8.02 -8.38
C GLY A 65 -16.53 -8.64 -7.21
N THR A 66 -16.85 -7.83 -6.20
CA THR A 66 -17.94 -8.08 -5.26
C THR A 66 -18.92 -6.93 -5.32
#